data_AF-A0A2E8VJ43-F1
#
_entry.id   AF-A0A2E8VJ43-F1
#
_cell.length_a   1.000
_cell.length_b   1.000
_cell.length_c   1.000
_cell.angle_alpha   90.00
_cell.angle_beta   90.00
_cell.angle_gamma   90.00
#
_symmetry.space_group_name_H-M   'P 1'
#
loop_
_entity.id
_entity.type
_entity.pdbx_description
1 polymer ?
#
loop_
_entity_poly.entity_id
_entity_poly.type
_entity_poly.pdbx_seq_one_letter_code
_entity_poly.pdbx_strand_id
1 'polypeptide(L)'
;MALDAERGILFAPTGSTTPDFYGANRHGDNLYGNSLVAINARTGEYLWHHQVVKHDLWDKDNPSPPTLVTYQKNGQSVDGVALTTKTGHLFVFNRETGEPLYDLVEVKTPIPSTLPNEAPSQVQHVSNVEIAHQTFEVTQRTPESTAFVEEQIKDADLRPWAPPRVGTVIFSPWYDGGAEWGGSAFDHTTGSLILNANDAAAVLTLSEIPKGFSRSGTYLRHCGACHGPDLKGTDAGPTLIDVVERLGWEKIGEVVDNSAGRMPAFQSLKDYERRGLFAYLASDERGEDPPPTKSTMS
;
A
#
# COMPACT_ATOMS: atom_id res chain seq x y z
N MET A 1 -0.44 -3.27 19.14
CA MET A 1 0.51 -2.95 20.24
C MET A 1 0.64 -4.14 21.17
N ALA A 2 1.73 -4.23 21.94
CA ALA A 2 1.95 -5.25 22.97
C ALA A 2 2.55 -4.66 24.25
N LEU A 3 2.17 -5.17 25.42
CA LEU A 3 2.62 -4.68 26.72
C LEU A 3 3.42 -5.77 27.44
N ASP A 4 4.67 -5.47 27.79
CA ASP A 4 5.42 -6.22 28.80
C ASP A 4 5.11 -5.59 30.17
N ALA A 5 4.19 -6.19 30.91
CA ALA A 5 3.69 -5.64 32.17
C ALA A 5 4.74 -5.68 33.31
N GLU A 6 5.65 -6.66 33.27
CA GLU A 6 6.72 -6.81 34.25
C GLU A 6 7.73 -5.66 34.13
N ARG A 7 8.15 -5.37 32.89
CA ARG A 7 9.07 -4.25 32.60
C ARG A 7 8.37 -2.90 32.54
N GLY A 8 7.05 -2.89 32.35
CA GLY A 8 6.29 -1.67 32.12
C GLY A 8 6.61 -1.00 30.77
N ILE A 9 6.85 -1.80 29.73
CA ILE A 9 7.18 -1.31 28.38
C ILE A 9 6.02 -1.60 27.43
N LEU A 10 5.53 -0.58 26.74
CA LEU A 10 4.56 -0.70 25.66
C LEU A 10 5.28 -0.62 24.31
N PHE A 11 5.07 -1.63 23.46
CA PHE A 11 5.56 -1.70 22.09
C PHE A 11 4.44 -1.33 21.12
N ALA A 12 4.59 -0.18 20.46
CA ALA A 12 3.62 0.39 19.55
C ALA A 12 4.17 0.43 18.11
N PRO A 13 3.67 -0.42 17.20
CA PRO A 13 3.96 -0.26 15.79
C PRO A 13 3.21 0.95 15.23
N THR A 14 3.82 1.65 14.28
CA THR A 14 3.25 2.82 13.59
C THR A 14 3.04 2.54 12.11
N GLY A 15 2.04 3.22 11.55
CA GLY A 15 1.63 3.14 10.16
C GLY A 15 2.59 3.86 9.18
N SER A 16 2.31 3.72 7.88
CA SER A 16 2.97 4.50 6.83
C SER A 16 2.66 5.98 6.96
N THR A 17 3.60 6.81 6.47
CA THR A 17 3.34 8.25 6.36
C THR A 17 2.53 8.50 5.09
N THR A 18 1.42 9.22 5.22
CA THR A 18 0.52 9.49 4.10
C THR A 18 0.98 10.71 3.29
N PRO A 19 0.70 10.75 1.97
CA PRO A 19 0.03 9.73 1.14
C PRO A 19 0.92 8.52 0.83
N ASP A 20 0.34 7.34 0.59
CA ASP A 20 1.10 6.07 0.61
C ASP A 20 2.06 5.86 -0.58
N PHE A 21 1.65 6.28 -1.78
CA PHE A 21 2.37 6.03 -3.03
C PHE A 21 3.04 7.27 -3.64
N TYR A 22 3.04 8.39 -2.92
CA TYR A 22 3.69 9.63 -3.34
C TYR A 22 4.10 10.46 -2.13
N GLY A 23 5.39 10.74 -2.00
CA GLY A 23 6.04 11.36 -0.86
C GLY A 23 6.63 12.75 -1.12
N ALA A 24 6.27 13.42 -2.22
CA ALA A 24 6.85 14.71 -2.60
C ALA A 24 6.58 15.86 -1.61
N ASN A 25 5.64 15.69 -0.67
CA ASN A 25 5.37 16.62 0.42
C ASN A 25 5.99 16.20 1.77
N ARG A 26 6.67 15.05 1.81
CA ARG A 26 7.25 14.43 3.01
C ARG A 26 8.66 13.91 2.72
N HIS A 27 9.60 14.81 2.47
CA HIS A 27 10.99 14.42 2.24
C HIS A 27 11.66 13.84 3.49
N GLY A 28 12.65 12.97 3.26
CA GLY A 28 13.48 12.36 4.31
C GLY A 28 12.90 11.06 4.85
N ASP A 29 13.50 10.52 5.90
CA ASP A 29 13.16 9.16 6.38
C ASP A 29 11.71 9.01 6.88
N ASN A 30 11.00 10.11 7.14
CA ASN A 30 9.63 10.15 7.65
C ASN A 30 9.45 9.50 9.04
N LEU A 31 10.43 9.69 9.94
CA LEU A 31 10.30 9.24 11.33
C LEU A 31 9.12 9.95 12.02
N TYR A 32 8.26 9.26 12.78
CA TYR A 32 8.30 7.85 13.22
C TYR A 32 7.34 6.94 12.42
N GLY A 33 7.15 7.16 11.12
CA GLY A 33 6.40 6.24 10.25
C GLY A 33 7.09 4.88 10.14
N ASN A 34 6.31 3.81 9.93
CA ASN A 34 6.80 2.44 9.74
C ASN A 34 7.81 2.00 10.81
N SER A 35 7.51 2.31 12.07
CA SER A 35 8.41 2.08 13.19
C SER A 35 7.79 1.18 14.23
N LEU A 36 8.62 0.44 14.97
CA LEU A 36 8.26 -0.08 16.28
C LEU A 36 8.79 0.88 17.33
N VAL A 37 7.91 1.47 18.13
CA VAL A 37 8.26 2.41 19.19
C VAL A 37 8.05 1.74 20.55
N ALA A 38 9.08 1.74 21.38
CA ALA A 38 9.00 1.31 22.77
C ALA A 38 8.91 2.53 23.70
N ILE A 39 7.90 2.53 24.57
CA ILE A 39 7.70 3.58 25.55
C ILE A 39 7.46 2.99 26.94
N ASN A 40 7.79 3.76 27.98
CA ASN A 40 7.39 3.45 29.34
C ASN A 40 5.86 3.55 29.45
N ALA A 41 5.20 2.44 29.73
CA ALA A 41 3.75 2.35 29.75
C ALA A 41 3.10 3.16 30.88
N ARG A 42 3.87 3.54 31.92
CA ARG A 42 3.36 4.30 33.08
C ARG A 42 3.50 5.80 32.88
N THR A 43 4.55 6.25 32.21
CA THR A 43 4.90 7.67 32.08
C THR A 43 4.72 8.22 30.66
N GLY A 44 4.65 7.34 29.65
CA GLY A 44 4.69 7.72 28.24
C GLY A 44 6.09 8.11 27.75
N GLU A 45 7.12 7.97 28.58
CA GLU A 45 8.50 8.30 28.21
C GLU A 45 9.01 7.39 27.09
N TYR A 46 9.64 8.00 26.09
CA TYR A 46 10.28 7.27 24.99
C TYR A 46 11.47 6.45 25.49
N LEU A 47 11.58 5.20 25.04
CA LEU A 47 12.73 4.33 25.35
C LEU A 47 13.61 4.13 24.12
N TRP A 48 13.06 3.53 23.06
CA TRP A 48 13.76 3.26 21.82
C TRP A 48 12.76 3.13 20.66
N HIS A 49 13.25 3.18 19.41
CA HIS A 49 12.47 2.81 18.24
C HIS A 49 13.34 2.11 17.20
N HIS A 50 12.69 1.39 16.29
CA HIS A 50 13.30 0.91 15.06
C HIS A 50 12.38 1.19 13.87
N GLN A 51 12.87 1.88 12.85
CA GLN A 51 12.13 2.15 11.61
C GLN A 51 12.46 1.09 10.56
N VAL A 52 11.45 0.35 10.09
CA VAL A 52 11.63 -0.76 9.15
C VAL A 52 11.59 -0.33 7.68
N VAL A 53 10.92 0.77 7.36
CA VAL A 53 10.91 1.35 6.01
C VAL A 53 11.12 2.86 6.10
N LYS A 54 12.16 3.34 5.42
CA LYS A 54 12.46 4.77 5.26
C LYS A 54 11.76 5.33 4.04
N HIS A 55 11.19 6.53 4.17
CA HIS A 55 10.55 7.23 3.05
C HIS A 55 9.65 6.30 2.22
N ASP A 56 8.65 5.71 2.87
CA ASP A 56 7.86 4.65 2.25
C ASP A 56 7.04 5.17 1.07
N LEU A 57 7.01 4.40 -0.02
CA LEU A 57 6.26 4.71 -1.24
C LEU A 57 5.42 3.51 -1.71
N TRP A 58 5.26 2.50 -0.85
CA TRP A 58 4.73 1.18 -1.21
C TRP A 58 3.65 0.68 -0.24
N ASP A 59 3.18 1.53 0.67
CA ASP A 59 2.27 1.15 1.77
C ASP A 59 2.79 -0.07 2.55
N LYS A 60 4.02 0.05 3.07
CA LYS A 60 4.73 -1.02 3.78
C LYS A 60 4.70 -0.80 5.29
N ASP A 61 3.51 -0.51 5.80
CA ASP A 61 3.29 -0.30 7.20
C ASP A 61 3.41 -1.55 8.09
N ASN A 62 3.30 -1.32 9.40
CA ASN A 62 3.37 -2.33 10.43
C ASN A 62 1.98 -2.52 11.08
N PRO A 63 1.03 -3.20 10.40
CA PRO A 63 -0.36 -3.22 10.84
C PRO A 63 -0.57 -4.17 12.03
N SER A 64 0.25 -5.22 12.13
CA SER A 64 0.05 -6.27 13.12
C SER A 64 0.57 -5.89 14.51
N PRO A 65 -0.10 -6.31 15.60
CA PRO A 65 0.46 -6.21 16.93
C PRO A 65 1.78 -7.00 17.04
N PRO A 66 2.83 -6.46 17.69
CA PRO A 66 4.05 -7.21 17.95
C PRO A 66 3.80 -8.36 18.93
N THR A 67 4.67 -9.36 18.91
CA THR A 67 4.57 -10.55 19.78
C THR A 67 5.74 -10.61 20.74
N LEU A 68 5.46 -10.81 22.02
CA LEU A 68 6.50 -11.03 23.04
C LEU A 68 7.02 -12.46 22.91
N VAL A 69 8.32 -12.61 22.63
CA VAL A 69 8.97 -13.89 22.36
C VAL A 69 10.15 -14.14 23.29
N THR A 70 10.56 -15.40 23.41
CA THR A 70 11.87 -15.78 23.98
C THR A 70 12.75 -16.25 22.83
N TYR A 71 13.82 -15.51 22.57
CA TYR A 71 14.77 -15.79 21.50
C TYR A 71 16.02 -16.49 22.05
N GLN A 72 16.49 -17.55 21.40
CA GLN A 72 17.73 -18.24 21.80
C GLN A 72 18.91 -17.73 20.97
N LYS A 73 19.86 -17.02 21.60
CA LYS A 73 21.09 -16.53 20.97
C LYS A 73 22.30 -17.16 21.67
N ASN A 74 23.09 -17.95 20.94
CA ASN A 74 24.32 -18.57 21.47
C ASN A 74 24.11 -19.36 22.78
N GLY A 75 22.97 -20.06 22.91
CA GLY A 75 22.62 -20.82 24.11
C GLY A 75 22.08 -19.99 25.29
N GLN A 76 21.89 -18.68 25.11
CA GLN A 76 21.26 -17.80 26.08
C GLN A 76 19.85 -17.40 25.61
N SER A 77 18.92 -17.39 26.55
CA SER A 77 17.57 -16.89 26.33
C SER A 77 17.55 -15.36 26.45
N VAL A 78 16.97 -14.70 25.45
CA VAL A 78 16.83 -13.25 25.37
C VAL A 78 15.35 -12.92 25.21
N ASP A 79 14.84 -12.01 26.04
CA ASP A 79 13.47 -11.52 25.92
C ASP A 79 13.36 -10.59 24.71
N GLY A 80 12.65 -11.07 23.69
CA GLY A 80 12.48 -10.38 22.41
C GLY A 80 11.06 -9.87 22.20
N VAL A 81 10.93 -8.88 21.32
CA VAL A 81 9.67 -8.47 20.70
C VAL A 81 9.77 -8.70 19.20
N ALA A 82 8.92 -9.56 18.67
CA ALA A 82 8.82 -9.88 17.26
C ALA A 82 7.85 -8.93 16.56
N LEU A 83 8.27 -8.39 15.43
CA LEU A 83 7.47 -7.57 14.54
C LEU A 83 7.38 -8.26 13.18
N THR A 84 6.19 -8.74 12.86
CA THR A 84 5.82 -9.17 11.51
C THR A 84 5.44 -7.93 10.68
N THR A 85 5.92 -7.83 9.45
CA THR A 85 5.81 -6.58 8.65
C THR A 85 5.25 -6.82 7.25
N LYS A 86 4.66 -5.78 6.65
CA LYS A 86 4.21 -5.83 5.25
C LYS A 86 5.36 -5.99 4.25
N THR A 87 6.60 -5.70 4.64
CA THR A 87 7.78 -5.96 3.81
C THR A 87 8.05 -7.46 3.62
N GLY A 88 7.38 -8.34 4.39
CA GLY A 88 7.62 -9.78 4.32
C GLY A 88 8.90 -10.22 5.04
N HIS A 89 9.43 -9.36 5.93
CA HIS A 89 10.54 -9.69 6.82
C HIS A 89 10.06 -9.78 8.26
N LEU A 90 10.65 -10.71 9.03
CA LEU A 90 10.48 -10.82 10.46
C LEU A 90 11.60 -10.10 11.18
N PHE A 91 11.25 -9.06 11.94
CA PHE A 91 12.19 -8.38 12.82
C PHE A 91 11.98 -8.87 14.25
N VAL A 92 13.07 -9.04 15.00
CA VAL A 92 13.01 -9.33 16.43
C VAL A 92 14.01 -8.44 17.14
N PHE A 93 13.57 -7.73 18.17
CA PHE A 93 14.39 -6.80 18.93
C PHE A 93 14.44 -7.21 20.40
N ASN A 94 15.54 -6.93 21.08
CA ASN A 94 15.60 -6.98 22.54
C ASN A 94 14.57 -5.99 23.12
N ARG A 95 13.75 -6.46 24.07
CA ARG A 95 12.66 -5.65 24.66
C ARG A 95 13.13 -4.37 25.37
N GLU A 96 14.32 -4.41 25.97
CA GLU A 96 14.85 -3.30 26.77
C GLU A 96 15.71 -2.35 25.94
N THR A 97 16.57 -2.89 25.08
CA THR A 97 17.57 -2.08 24.35
C THR A 97 17.15 -1.70 22.94
N GLY A 98 16.19 -2.41 22.34
CA GLY A 98 15.83 -2.25 20.92
C GLY A 98 16.86 -2.80 19.94
N GLU A 99 17.92 -3.47 20.43
CA GLU A 99 18.93 -4.08 19.57
C GLU A 99 18.33 -5.22 18.75
N PRO A 100 18.62 -5.31 17.44
CA PRO A 100 18.13 -6.37 16.60
C PRO A 100 18.76 -7.72 16.99
N LEU A 101 17.93 -8.75 17.11
CA LEU A 101 18.36 -10.10 17.44
C LEU A 101 18.73 -10.91 16.20
N TYR A 102 18.08 -10.63 15.07
CA TYR A 102 18.46 -11.06 13.72
C TYR A 102 19.34 -10.00 13.04
N ASP A 103 20.13 -10.42 12.05
CA ASP A 103 21.00 -9.49 11.32
C ASP A 103 20.15 -8.60 10.41
N LEU A 104 20.50 -7.32 10.37
CA LEU A 104 19.90 -6.36 9.45
C LEU A 104 20.84 -6.15 8.26
N VAL A 105 20.31 -6.36 7.06
CA VAL A 105 21.02 -6.22 5.80
C VAL A 105 20.68 -4.86 5.19
N GLU A 106 21.71 -4.09 4.84
CA GLU A 106 21.56 -2.88 4.05
C GLU A 106 21.22 -3.26 2.60
N VAL A 107 20.06 -2.79 2.11
CA VAL A 107 19.63 -2.93 0.74
C VAL A 107 19.75 -1.56 0.07
N LYS A 108 20.60 -1.47 -0.96
CA LYS A 108 20.76 -0.24 -1.73
C LYS A 108 19.57 -0.07 -2.67
N THR A 109 18.91 1.08 -2.58
CA THR A 109 17.75 1.45 -3.40
C THR A 109 17.99 2.73 -4.19
N PRO A 110 19.08 2.86 -4.99
CA PRO A 110 19.45 4.11 -5.66
C PRO A 110 18.62 4.35 -6.93
N ILE A 111 17.32 4.05 -6.90
CA ILE A 111 16.43 4.22 -8.04
C ILE A 111 15.78 5.61 -7.89
N PRO A 112 16.12 6.59 -8.76
CA PRO A 112 15.49 7.89 -8.69
C PRO A 112 14.02 7.80 -9.07
N SER A 113 13.19 8.63 -8.44
CA SER A 113 11.80 8.77 -8.87
C SER A 113 11.71 9.57 -10.18
N THR A 114 10.76 9.20 -11.02
CA THR A 114 10.38 10.00 -12.20
C THR A 114 9.26 10.99 -11.88
N LEU A 115 8.70 10.94 -10.67
CA LEU A 115 7.61 11.81 -10.25
C LEU A 115 8.14 13.18 -9.79
N PRO A 116 7.39 14.27 -10.04
CA PRO A 116 7.84 15.61 -9.68
C PRO A 116 8.11 15.74 -8.18
N ASN A 117 9.25 16.32 -7.83
CA ASN A 117 9.65 16.59 -6.44
C ASN A 117 9.64 15.35 -5.53
N GLU A 118 9.72 14.14 -6.08
CA GLU A 118 9.82 12.91 -5.28
C GLU A 118 11.29 12.53 -5.06
N ALA A 119 11.64 12.13 -3.84
CA ALA A 119 13.01 11.83 -3.44
C ALA A 119 13.06 10.54 -2.60
N PRO A 120 13.09 9.35 -3.24
CA PRO A 120 13.13 8.07 -2.54
C PRO A 120 14.39 7.90 -1.68
N SER A 121 14.25 7.13 -0.59
CA SER A 121 15.41 6.71 0.20
C SER A 121 16.41 5.93 -0.67
N GLN A 122 17.70 6.16 -0.45
CA GLN A 122 18.78 5.50 -1.18
C GLN A 122 19.18 4.14 -0.57
N VAL A 123 18.74 3.88 0.67
CA VAL A 123 19.00 2.64 1.39
C VAL A 123 17.78 2.23 2.21
N GLN A 124 17.58 0.92 2.34
CA GLN A 124 16.68 0.30 3.31
C GLN A 124 17.47 -0.68 4.18
N HIS A 125 16.94 -1.02 5.36
CA HIS A 125 17.49 -2.06 6.21
C HIS A 125 16.42 -3.11 6.42
N VAL A 126 16.69 -4.35 6.03
CA VAL A 126 15.76 -5.46 6.16
C VAL A 126 16.34 -6.54 7.05
N SER A 127 15.49 -7.27 7.77
CA SER A 127 15.95 -8.47 8.48
C SER A 127 16.40 -9.54 7.48
N ASN A 128 17.39 -10.34 7.83
CA ASN A 128 17.78 -11.51 7.04
C ASN A 128 16.78 -12.68 7.13
N VAL A 129 15.68 -12.52 7.88
CA VAL A 129 14.60 -13.51 7.98
C VAL A 129 13.41 -13.06 7.14
N GLU A 130 13.23 -13.73 6.00
CA GLU A 130 12.08 -13.58 5.11
C GLU A 130 10.95 -14.54 5.53
N ILE A 131 9.72 -14.03 5.52
CA ILE A 131 8.49 -14.78 5.83
C ILE A 131 7.53 -14.87 4.64
N ALA A 132 7.83 -14.16 3.56
CA ALA A 132 7.10 -14.16 2.29
C ALA A 132 8.09 -13.95 1.13
N HIS A 133 7.72 -14.32 -0.10
CA HIS A 133 8.58 -14.10 -1.25
C HIS A 133 8.82 -12.61 -1.50
N GLN A 134 10.08 -12.27 -1.76
CA GLN A 134 10.54 -10.89 -1.96
C GLN A 134 10.55 -10.47 -3.44
N THR A 135 10.25 -11.39 -4.36
CA THR A 135 10.28 -11.15 -5.80
C THR A 135 9.05 -11.71 -6.48
N PHE A 136 8.63 -11.05 -7.58
CA PHE A 136 7.61 -11.58 -8.47
C PHE A 136 8.22 -12.64 -9.39
N GLU A 137 7.58 -13.80 -9.49
CA GLU A 137 8.00 -14.90 -10.36
C GLU A 137 6.99 -15.12 -11.49
N VAL A 138 7.49 -15.23 -12.72
CA VAL A 138 6.67 -15.57 -13.88
C VAL A 138 6.36 -17.07 -13.85
N THR A 139 5.11 -17.43 -14.18
CA THR A 139 4.69 -18.83 -14.26
C THR A 139 5.55 -19.63 -15.24
N GLN A 140 5.91 -20.86 -14.86
CA GLN A 140 6.64 -21.82 -15.71
C GLN A 140 5.78 -23.03 -16.09
N ARG A 141 4.46 -22.92 -15.98
CA ARG A 141 3.54 -24.05 -16.14
C ARG A 141 3.52 -24.58 -17.58
N THR A 142 3.43 -23.70 -18.57
CA THR A 142 3.59 -24.00 -20.01
C THR A 142 4.26 -22.83 -20.73
N PRO A 143 4.96 -23.05 -21.86
CA PRO A 143 5.56 -21.98 -22.64
C PRO A 143 4.57 -20.88 -23.05
N GLU A 144 3.33 -21.24 -23.35
CA GLU A 144 2.27 -20.29 -23.72
C GLU A 144 1.88 -19.40 -22.53
N SER A 145 1.76 -19.98 -21.33
CA SER A 145 1.44 -19.22 -20.12
C SER A 145 2.56 -18.26 -19.71
N THR A 146 3.82 -18.69 -19.85
CA THR A 146 5.00 -17.85 -19.62
C THR A 146 5.00 -16.67 -20.58
N ALA A 147 4.91 -16.94 -21.89
CA ALA A 147 4.90 -15.90 -22.92
C ALA A 147 3.73 -14.92 -22.76
N PHE A 148 2.56 -15.41 -22.35
CA PHE A 148 1.41 -14.55 -22.07
C PHE A 148 1.71 -13.57 -20.93
N VAL A 149 2.21 -14.06 -19.79
CA VAL A 149 2.53 -13.21 -18.63
C VAL A 149 3.65 -12.24 -18.95
N GLU A 150 4.71 -12.69 -19.62
CA GLU A 150 5.83 -11.83 -20.06
C GLU A 150 5.34 -10.68 -20.95
N GLU A 151 4.43 -10.95 -21.89
CA GLU A 151 3.83 -9.91 -22.73
C GLU A 151 2.99 -8.92 -21.92
N GLN A 152 2.27 -9.37 -20.89
CA GLN A 152 1.48 -8.47 -20.03
C GLN A 152 2.35 -7.53 -19.19
N ILE A 153 3.54 -7.98 -18.77
CA ILE A 153 4.42 -7.23 -17.86
C ILE A 153 5.63 -6.59 -18.56
N LYS A 154 5.71 -6.66 -19.89
CA LYS A 154 6.89 -6.21 -20.67
C LYS A 154 7.35 -4.78 -20.37
N ASP A 155 6.41 -3.90 -20.01
CA ASP A 155 6.64 -2.48 -19.72
C ASP A 155 6.63 -2.18 -18.20
N ALA A 156 6.44 -3.20 -17.36
CA ALA A 156 6.41 -3.06 -15.91
C ALA A 156 7.82 -2.92 -15.33
N ASP A 157 7.96 -2.09 -14.30
CA ASP A 157 9.18 -2.07 -13.48
C ASP A 157 9.09 -3.14 -12.40
N LEU A 158 9.99 -4.12 -12.47
CA LEU A 158 10.08 -5.27 -11.55
C LEU A 158 11.25 -5.14 -10.58
N ARG A 159 12.01 -4.03 -10.62
CA ARG A 159 13.19 -3.87 -9.76
C ARG A 159 12.73 -3.80 -8.30
N PRO A 160 13.38 -4.53 -7.37
CA PRO A 160 13.10 -4.40 -5.94
C PRO A 160 13.20 -2.94 -5.51
N TRP A 161 12.21 -2.47 -4.74
CA TRP A 161 12.11 -1.07 -4.28
C TRP A 161 12.06 -0.03 -5.41
N ALA A 162 11.56 -0.39 -6.60
CA ALA A 162 11.25 0.59 -7.63
C ALA A 162 10.19 1.57 -7.09
N PRO A 163 10.45 2.89 -7.03
CA PRO A 163 9.45 3.86 -6.61
C PRO A 163 8.29 3.89 -7.63
N PRO A 164 7.08 4.29 -7.21
CA PRO A 164 5.98 4.54 -8.12
C PRO A 164 6.37 5.50 -9.25
N ARG A 165 5.94 5.18 -10.46
CA ARG A 165 6.18 5.97 -11.68
C ARG A 165 4.96 5.92 -12.58
N VAL A 166 4.84 6.88 -13.50
CA VAL A 166 3.89 6.76 -14.61
C VAL A 166 4.19 5.47 -15.38
N GLY A 167 3.16 4.65 -15.58
CA GLY A 167 3.27 3.26 -16.00
C GLY A 167 3.05 2.29 -14.84
N THR A 168 3.48 1.04 -15.03
CA THR A 168 3.25 -0.05 -14.07
C THR A 168 4.53 -0.38 -13.30
N VAL A 169 4.38 -0.56 -11.99
CA VAL A 169 5.38 -1.16 -11.09
C VAL A 169 4.76 -2.41 -10.50
N ILE A 170 5.49 -3.51 -10.52
CA ILE A 170 5.08 -4.76 -9.86
C ILE A 170 6.10 -5.05 -8.77
N PHE A 171 5.61 -5.25 -7.55
CA PHE A 171 6.46 -5.50 -6.38
C PHE A 171 5.87 -6.56 -5.46
N SER A 172 6.76 -7.33 -4.83
CA SER A 172 6.43 -8.37 -3.86
C SER A 172 7.14 -8.10 -2.53
N PRO A 173 6.50 -8.38 -1.38
CA PRO A 173 5.07 -8.69 -1.24
C PRO A 173 4.18 -7.53 -1.72
N TRP A 174 2.88 -7.75 -1.88
CA TRP A 174 1.94 -6.67 -2.20
C TRP A 174 1.73 -5.68 -1.04
N TYR A 175 1.00 -4.58 -1.26
CA TYR A 175 0.77 -3.53 -0.25
C TYR A 175 -0.14 -3.96 0.90
N ASP A 176 -0.92 -5.04 0.78
CA ASP A 176 -1.61 -5.63 1.93
C ASP A 176 -0.64 -6.45 2.82
N GLY A 177 0.59 -6.68 2.34
CA GLY A 177 1.72 -7.17 3.11
C GLY A 177 2.13 -8.61 2.85
N GLY A 178 3.34 -8.95 3.28
CA GLY A 178 3.81 -10.34 3.39
C GLY A 178 3.39 -11.04 4.69
N ALA A 179 3.16 -10.28 5.76
CA ALA A 179 2.50 -10.77 6.97
C ALA A 179 1.04 -10.30 7.02
N GLU A 180 0.16 -11.16 7.51
CA GLU A 180 -1.24 -10.82 7.75
C GLU A 180 -1.44 -9.89 8.95
N TRP A 181 -2.55 -9.15 8.93
CA TRP A 181 -2.85 -8.09 9.89
C TRP A 181 -3.16 -8.62 11.30
N GLY A 182 -3.57 -9.89 11.41
CA GLY A 182 -3.88 -10.54 12.69
C GLY A 182 -2.66 -10.75 13.60
N GLY A 183 -1.44 -10.59 13.07
CA GLY A 183 -0.20 -10.79 13.80
C GLY A 183 0.21 -12.25 13.95
N SER A 184 1.04 -12.52 14.96
CA SER A 184 1.65 -13.82 15.19
C SER A 184 1.32 -14.36 16.58
N ALA A 185 1.43 -15.67 16.73
CA ALA A 185 1.34 -16.38 18.01
C ALA A 185 2.71 -16.98 18.35
N PHE A 186 3.03 -17.06 19.64
CA PHE A 186 4.27 -17.67 20.11
C PHE A 186 3.97 -18.86 21.03
N ASP A 187 4.54 -20.01 20.70
CA ASP A 187 4.48 -21.21 21.54
C ASP A 187 5.72 -21.27 22.43
N HIS A 188 5.55 -20.99 23.71
CA HIS A 188 6.62 -21.01 24.70
C HIS A 188 7.21 -22.40 24.97
N THR A 189 6.51 -23.48 24.62
CA THR A 189 6.98 -24.85 24.86
C THR A 189 7.98 -25.29 23.79
N THR A 190 7.72 -24.92 22.53
CA THR A 190 8.58 -25.26 21.39
C THR A 190 9.52 -24.12 20.99
N GLY A 191 9.26 -22.89 21.44
CA GLY A 191 9.98 -21.69 20.99
C GLY A 191 9.60 -21.24 19.59
N SER A 192 8.44 -21.67 19.08
CA SER A 192 8.00 -21.41 17.71
C SER A 192 7.16 -20.13 17.61
N LEU A 193 7.47 -19.29 16.62
CA LEU A 193 6.58 -18.21 16.18
C LEU A 193 5.72 -18.71 15.01
N ILE A 194 4.41 -18.55 15.11
CA ILE A 194 3.43 -18.98 14.11
C ILE A 194 2.74 -17.71 13.57
N LEU A 195 2.70 -17.56 12.25
CA LEU A 195 2.07 -16.42 11.60
C LEU A 195 1.42 -16.83 10.28
N ASN A 196 0.45 -16.04 9.83
CA ASN A 196 -0.09 -16.17 8.47
C ASN A 196 0.69 -15.23 7.55
N ALA A 197 1.16 -15.78 6.43
CA ALA A 197 1.91 -15.04 5.42
C ALA A 197 1.14 -15.01 4.10
N ASN A 198 1.31 -13.91 3.38
CA ASN A 198 0.75 -13.66 2.07
C ASN A 198 1.83 -13.74 1.01
N ASP A 199 1.56 -14.53 -0.03
CA ASP A 199 2.45 -14.70 -1.18
C ASP A 199 1.76 -14.17 -2.44
N ALA A 200 1.68 -12.85 -2.52
CA ALA A 200 1.05 -12.13 -3.61
C ALA A 200 1.88 -10.90 -3.98
N ALA A 201 1.87 -10.54 -5.26
CA ALA A 201 2.51 -9.34 -5.80
C ALA A 201 1.47 -8.23 -6.04
N ALA A 202 1.87 -6.99 -5.81
CA ALA A 202 1.07 -5.82 -6.17
C ALA A 202 1.29 -5.45 -7.63
N VAL A 203 0.23 -5.00 -8.31
CA VAL A 203 0.32 -4.29 -9.59
C VAL A 203 -0.11 -2.85 -9.33
N LEU A 204 0.85 -1.94 -9.30
CA LEU A 204 0.61 -0.50 -9.12
C LEU A 204 0.79 0.21 -10.46
N THR A 205 -0.30 0.75 -11.01
CA THR A 205 -0.27 1.53 -12.25
C THR A 205 -0.62 2.97 -11.98
N LEU A 206 0.33 3.87 -12.20
CA LEU A 206 0.08 5.31 -12.16
C LEU A 206 -0.13 5.85 -13.58
N SER A 207 -1.10 6.73 -13.73
CA SER A 207 -1.39 7.42 -14.99
C SER A 207 -1.30 8.92 -14.79
N GLU A 208 -0.83 9.64 -15.80
CA GLU A 208 -0.95 11.09 -15.79
C GLU A 208 -2.42 11.50 -15.83
N ILE A 209 -2.75 12.49 -15.01
CA ILE A 209 -4.02 13.18 -15.10
C ILE A 209 -3.86 14.28 -16.17
N PRO A 210 -4.60 14.24 -17.29
CA PRO A 210 -4.45 15.25 -18.31
C PRO A 210 -4.80 16.64 -17.79
N LYS A 211 -4.13 17.66 -18.32
CA LYS A 211 -4.47 19.06 -18.01
C LYS A 211 -5.95 19.31 -18.31
N GLY A 212 -6.66 19.97 -17.39
CA GLY A 212 -8.09 20.23 -17.54
C GLY A 212 -9.01 19.06 -17.12
N PHE A 213 -8.44 17.91 -16.75
CA PHE A 213 -9.21 16.78 -16.25
C PHE A 213 -9.69 17.02 -14.81
N SER A 214 -10.97 16.78 -14.57
CA SER A 214 -11.54 16.71 -13.22
C SER A 214 -12.48 15.52 -13.17
N ARG A 215 -12.51 14.82 -12.03
CA ARG A 215 -13.44 13.68 -11.85
C ARG A 215 -14.89 14.15 -11.94
N SER A 216 -15.21 15.20 -11.20
CA SER A 216 -16.52 15.88 -11.23
C SER A 216 -16.83 16.51 -12.59
N GLY A 217 -15.87 17.16 -13.26
CA GLY A 217 -16.12 17.71 -14.60
C GLY A 217 -16.29 16.65 -15.68
N THR A 218 -15.61 15.51 -15.58
CA THR A 218 -15.84 14.35 -16.46
C THR A 218 -17.24 13.82 -16.25
N TYR A 219 -17.67 13.64 -15.01
CA TYR A 219 -19.04 13.29 -14.68
C TYR A 219 -20.06 14.30 -15.23
N LEU A 220 -19.87 15.59 -14.99
CA LEU A 220 -20.79 16.64 -15.45
C LEU A 220 -20.89 16.68 -16.97
N ARG A 221 -19.77 16.50 -17.67
CA ARG A 221 -19.69 16.49 -19.14
C ARG A 221 -20.46 15.33 -19.76
N HIS A 222 -20.36 14.14 -19.19
CA HIS A 222 -20.88 12.91 -19.81
C HIS A 222 -22.22 12.44 -19.22
N CYS A 223 -22.46 12.72 -17.94
CA CYS A 223 -23.54 12.11 -17.17
C CYS A 223 -24.47 13.14 -16.52
N GLY A 224 -23.94 14.30 -16.11
CA GLY A 224 -24.64 15.28 -15.28
C GLY A 224 -25.92 15.86 -15.91
N ALA A 225 -25.99 15.92 -17.25
CA ALA A 225 -27.18 16.39 -17.95
C ALA A 225 -28.42 15.51 -17.69
N CYS A 226 -28.25 14.21 -17.48
CA CYS A 226 -29.35 13.27 -17.22
C CYS A 226 -29.44 12.90 -15.74
N HIS A 227 -28.31 12.76 -15.05
CA HIS A 227 -28.26 12.27 -13.67
C HIS A 227 -28.17 13.39 -12.62
N GLY A 228 -28.19 14.64 -13.06
CA GLY A 228 -28.10 15.83 -12.20
C GLY A 228 -26.65 16.12 -11.77
N PRO A 229 -26.29 17.38 -11.50
CA PRO A 229 -24.93 17.73 -11.08
C PRO A 229 -24.53 17.15 -9.72
N ASP A 230 -25.51 16.72 -8.91
CA ASP A 230 -25.36 16.20 -7.55
C ASP A 230 -25.76 14.72 -7.41
N LEU A 231 -25.81 14.00 -8.53
CA LEU A 231 -26.17 12.57 -8.62
C LEU A 231 -27.62 12.25 -8.24
N LYS A 232 -28.48 13.22 -7.91
CA LYS A 232 -29.86 12.95 -7.45
C LYS A 232 -30.81 12.47 -8.54
N GLY A 233 -30.38 12.50 -9.80
CA GLY A 233 -31.21 12.20 -10.95
C GLY A 233 -32.02 13.41 -11.41
N THR A 234 -32.60 13.26 -12.60
CA THR A 234 -33.55 14.20 -13.20
C THR A 234 -34.67 13.41 -13.86
N ASP A 235 -35.61 14.09 -14.52
CA ASP A 235 -36.62 13.41 -15.35
C ASP A 235 -35.99 12.66 -16.55
N ALA A 236 -34.75 12.99 -16.93
CA ALA A 236 -34.02 12.35 -18.01
C ALA A 236 -33.22 11.11 -17.57
N GLY A 237 -32.93 10.95 -16.28
CA GLY A 237 -32.09 9.86 -15.78
C GLY A 237 -32.21 9.63 -14.27
N PRO A 238 -32.10 8.38 -13.80
CA PRO A 238 -32.29 8.04 -12.40
C PRO A 238 -31.19 8.59 -11.49
N THR A 239 -31.45 8.58 -10.19
CA THR A 239 -30.43 8.85 -9.17
C THR A 239 -29.26 7.88 -9.26
N LEU A 240 -28.06 8.42 -9.12
CA LEU A 240 -26.79 7.69 -9.00
C LEU A 240 -26.24 7.69 -7.57
N ILE A 241 -26.99 8.25 -6.62
CA ILE A 241 -26.69 8.09 -5.19
C ILE A 241 -26.65 6.59 -4.87
N ASP A 242 -25.58 6.18 -4.19
CA ASP A 242 -25.29 4.82 -3.73
C ASP A 242 -25.40 3.77 -4.85
N VAL A 243 -25.12 4.19 -6.10
CA VAL A 243 -25.26 3.30 -7.27
C VAL A 243 -24.32 2.11 -7.20
N VAL A 244 -23.14 2.29 -6.62
CA VAL A 244 -22.14 1.22 -6.43
C VAL A 244 -22.69 0.15 -5.50
N GLU A 245 -23.30 0.53 -4.39
CA GLU A 245 -23.92 -0.41 -3.45
C GLU A 245 -25.13 -1.12 -4.06
N ARG A 246 -25.93 -0.39 -4.87
CA ARG A 246 -27.15 -0.93 -5.48
C ARG A 246 -26.90 -1.91 -6.63
N LEU A 247 -25.86 -1.69 -7.44
CA LEU A 247 -25.66 -2.43 -8.70
C LEU A 247 -24.33 -3.20 -8.76
N GLY A 248 -23.32 -2.81 -7.98
CA GLY A 248 -21.98 -3.36 -8.09
C GLY A 248 -21.22 -2.90 -9.34
N TRP A 249 -19.89 -3.04 -9.30
CA TRP A 249 -18.99 -2.50 -10.33
C TRP A 249 -19.15 -3.15 -11.71
N GLU A 250 -19.39 -4.46 -11.75
CA GLU A 250 -19.57 -5.19 -13.00
C GLU A 250 -20.78 -4.65 -13.79
N LYS A 251 -21.92 -4.50 -13.09
CA LYS A 251 -23.14 -4.03 -13.73
C LYS A 251 -23.06 -2.56 -14.14
N ILE A 252 -22.40 -1.73 -13.33
CA ILE A 252 -22.13 -0.32 -13.69
C ILE A 252 -21.28 -0.25 -14.95
N GLY A 253 -20.20 -1.05 -15.02
CA GLY A 253 -19.37 -1.18 -16.22
C GLY A 253 -20.19 -1.55 -17.44
N GLU A 254 -21.01 -2.60 -17.33
CA GLU A 254 -21.87 -3.06 -18.42
C GLU A 254 -22.84 -1.98 -18.91
N VAL A 255 -23.47 -1.21 -18.02
CA VAL A 255 -24.43 -0.14 -18.36
C VAL A 255 -23.75 1.10 -18.96
N VAL A 256 -22.51 1.38 -18.57
CA VAL A 256 -21.74 2.48 -19.17
C VAL A 256 -21.22 2.08 -20.54
N ASP A 257 -20.79 0.82 -20.69
CA ASP A 257 -20.22 0.30 -21.93
C ASP A 257 -21.32 -0.10 -22.93
N ASN A 258 -22.54 -0.40 -22.48
CA ASN A 258 -23.68 -0.77 -23.32
C ASN A 258 -24.86 0.15 -23.07
N SER A 259 -25.47 0.67 -24.13
CA SER A 259 -26.64 1.56 -24.00
C SER A 259 -27.74 0.90 -23.17
N ALA A 260 -28.31 1.65 -22.21
CA ALA A 260 -29.37 1.17 -21.34
C ALA A 260 -30.62 2.06 -21.47
N GLY A 261 -31.62 1.58 -22.19
CA GLY A 261 -32.83 2.34 -22.46
C GLY A 261 -32.53 3.64 -23.22
N ARG A 262 -32.67 4.79 -22.56
CA ARG A 262 -32.36 6.12 -23.13
C ARG A 262 -30.92 6.56 -22.89
N MET A 263 -30.16 5.83 -22.08
CA MET A 263 -28.75 6.11 -21.80
C MET A 263 -27.89 5.62 -22.98
N PRO A 264 -27.10 6.50 -23.63
CA PRO A 264 -26.18 6.09 -24.69
C PRO A 264 -25.00 5.29 -24.11
N ALA A 265 -24.32 4.54 -24.98
CA ALA A 265 -23.08 3.82 -24.62
C ALA A 265 -21.87 4.77 -24.63
N PHE A 266 -20.91 4.52 -23.73
CA PHE A 266 -19.73 5.36 -23.52
C PHE A 266 -18.40 4.59 -23.71
N GLN A 267 -18.38 3.61 -24.62
CA GLN A 267 -17.17 2.83 -24.96
C GLN A 267 -16.00 3.69 -25.47
N SER A 268 -16.28 4.91 -25.93
CA SER A 268 -15.28 5.86 -26.41
C SER A 268 -14.61 6.68 -25.31
N LEU A 269 -15.03 6.54 -24.04
CA LEU A 269 -14.33 7.16 -22.92
C LEU A 269 -12.90 6.63 -22.87
N LYS A 270 -11.94 7.55 -22.73
CA LYS A 270 -10.55 7.15 -22.51
C LYS A 270 -10.42 6.54 -21.11
N ASP A 271 -9.43 5.67 -20.93
CA ASP A 271 -9.23 4.95 -19.66
C ASP A 271 -9.17 5.85 -18.43
N TYR A 272 -8.52 7.02 -18.54
CA TYR A 272 -8.44 7.98 -17.44
C TYR A 272 -9.79 8.64 -17.13
N GLU A 273 -10.63 8.86 -18.15
CA GLU A 273 -12.00 9.39 -17.99
C GLU A 273 -12.89 8.36 -17.32
N ARG A 274 -12.81 7.10 -17.76
CA ARG A 274 -13.55 5.99 -17.17
C ARG A 274 -13.17 5.76 -15.70
N ARG A 275 -11.86 5.72 -15.39
CA ARG A 275 -11.37 5.57 -14.01
C ARG A 275 -11.80 6.75 -13.13
N GLY A 276 -11.66 7.98 -13.61
CA GLY A 276 -12.08 9.16 -12.84
C GLY A 276 -13.59 9.25 -12.63
N LEU A 277 -14.39 8.84 -13.63
CA LEU A 277 -15.84 8.73 -13.50
C LEU A 277 -16.23 7.74 -12.41
N PHE A 278 -15.66 6.52 -12.43
CA PHE A 278 -15.99 5.51 -11.42
C PHE A 278 -15.50 5.92 -10.02
N ALA A 279 -14.32 6.53 -9.92
CA ALA A 279 -13.85 7.09 -8.66
C ALA A 279 -14.78 8.19 -8.13
N TYR A 280 -15.35 9.04 -9.00
CA TYR A 280 -16.33 10.04 -8.60
C TYR A 280 -17.62 9.42 -8.07
N LEU A 281 -18.12 8.37 -8.73
CA LEU A 281 -19.34 7.66 -8.32
C LEU A 281 -19.20 6.93 -6.97
N ALA A 282 -17.97 6.54 -6.60
CA ALA A 282 -17.67 5.91 -5.31
C ALA A 282 -17.30 6.91 -4.19
N SER A 283 -17.19 8.21 -4.50
CA SER A 283 -16.73 9.19 -3.52
C SER A 283 -17.85 9.63 -2.59
N ASP A 284 -17.63 9.49 -1.28
CA ASP A 284 -18.48 10.09 -0.24
C ASP A 284 -18.29 11.60 -0.18
N GLU A 285 -17.10 12.09 -0.53
CA GLU A 285 -16.81 13.52 -0.68
C GLU A 285 -17.24 14.00 -2.06
N ARG A 286 -18.44 14.58 -2.13
CA ARG A 286 -19.05 15.10 -3.36
C ARG A 286 -18.70 16.57 -3.55
N GLY A 287 -17.42 16.86 -3.79
CA GLY A 287 -16.89 18.20 -4.03
C GLY A 287 -16.47 18.44 -5.49
N GLU A 288 -16.33 19.71 -5.86
CA GLU A 288 -15.58 20.08 -7.08
C GLU A 288 -14.12 19.63 -6.93
N ASP A 289 -13.58 18.99 -7.96
CA ASP A 289 -12.18 18.59 -8.02
C ASP A 289 -11.54 19.50 -9.06
N PRO A 290 -10.94 20.64 -8.67
CA PRO A 290 -10.50 21.64 -9.62
C PRO A 290 -9.42 21.02 -10.53
N PRO A 291 -9.57 21.11 -11.86
CA PRO A 291 -8.66 20.45 -12.76
C PRO A 291 -7.23 20.96 -12.57
N PRO A 292 -6.20 20.12 -12.73
CA PRO A 292 -4.81 20.55 -12.56
C PRO A 292 -4.52 21.70 -13.52
N THR A 293 -4.22 22.88 -12.94
CA THR A 293 -4.08 24.15 -13.67
C THR A 293 -2.69 24.36 -14.26
N LYS A 294 -1.68 23.60 -13.81
CA LYS A 294 -0.29 23.70 -14.25
C LYS A 294 0.16 22.45 -14.99
N SER A 295 0.89 22.66 -16.09
CA SER A 295 1.73 21.63 -16.70
C SER A 295 2.87 21.36 -15.72
N THR A 296 3.01 20.12 -15.26
CA THR A 296 4.24 19.66 -14.61
C THR A 296 5.27 19.37 -15.69
N MET A 297 5.86 20.40 -16.27
CA MET A 297 7.17 20.33 -16.93
C MET A 297 7.85 21.70 -16.88
N SER A 298 8.97 21.75 -16.16
CA SER A 298 10.16 22.49 -16.57
C SER A 298 11.37 21.65 -16.18
#